data_AF-A0A943MSD7-F1
#
_entry.id   AF-A0A943MSD7-F1
#
_cell.length_a   1.000
_cell.length_b   1.000
_cell.length_c   1.000
_cell.angle_alpha   90.00
_cell.angle_beta   90.00
_cell.angle_gamma   90.00
#
_symmetry.space_group_name_H-M   'P 1'
#
loop_
_entity.id
_entity.type
_entity.pdbx_description
1 polymer ?
#
loop_
_entity_poly.entity_id
_entity_poly.type
_entity_poly.pdbx_seq_one_letter_code
_entity_poly.pdbx_strand_id
1 'polypeptide(L)'
;MSFTADIYKEICTDIAKNSRPNSVYAMRMLKLSNGINIAFSINTLTYMRGAFFSVDAKATANQFPRWKGVDIVIAKLPAYGTDQEYVNVMQLPGSATDIFEIVIENLRSELEKCSVAEDSFAVIAAVFHGWLLLSDSKKRKRTGRWLCL
;
A
#
# COMPACT_ATOMS: atom_id res chain seq x y z
N MET A 1 8.36 10.78 -12.64
CA MET A 1 7.65 9.55 -12.19
C MET A 1 7.94 9.40 -10.71
N SER A 2 7.04 8.77 -9.94
CA SER A 2 7.29 8.53 -8.50
C SER A 2 8.13 7.25 -8.33
N PHE A 3 8.88 7.19 -7.24
CA PHE A 3 9.71 6.03 -6.89
C PHE A 3 8.90 4.73 -6.88
N THR A 4 7.69 4.76 -6.29
CA THR A 4 6.76 3.62 -6.25
C THR A 4 6.34 3.15 -7.64
N ALA A 5 6.03 4.08 -8.55
CA ALA A 5 5.62 3.73 -9.92
C ALA A 5 6.77 3.06 -10.68
N ASP A 6 8.00 3.52 -10.48
CA ASP A 6 9.19 2.94 -11.11
C ASP A 6 9.42 1.50 -10.61
N ILE A 7 9.28 1.24 -9.31
CA ILE A 7 9.35 -0.13 -8.76
C ILE A 7 8.29 -1.03 -9.38
N TYR A 8 7.02 -0.60 -9.41
CA TYR A 8 5.95 -1.43 -10.01
C TYR A 8 6.19 -1.70 -11.49
N LYS A 9 6.69 -0.70 -12.24
CA LYS A 9 7.05 -0.86 -13.65
C LYS A 9 8.16 -1.89 -13.84
N GLU A 10 9.18 -1.86 -13.00
CA GLU A 10 10.26 -2.84 -13.02
C GLU A 10 9.73 -4.25 -12.69
N ILE A 11 8.88 -4.41 -11.66
CA ILE A 11 8.24 -5.71 -11.35
C ILE A 11 7.41 -6.22 -12.53
N CYS A 12 6.60 -5.37 -13.17
CA CYS A 12 5.85 -5.72 -14.38
C CYS A 12 6.77 -6.17 -15.51
N THR A 13 7.91 -5.49 -15.69
CA THR A 13 8.91 -5.84 -16.71
C THR A 13 9.50 -7.22 -16.44
N ASP A 14 9.79 -7.53 -15.17
CA ASP A 14 10.32 -8.83 -14.76
C ASP A 14 9.26 -9.94 -14.92
N ILE A 15 7.99 -9.68 -14.62
CA ILE A 15 6.88 -10.60 -14.89
C ILE A 15 6.79 -10.89 -16.39
N ALA A 16 6.83 -9.86 -17.24
CA ALA A 16 6.73 -10.02 -18.69
C ALA A 16 7.89 -10.82 -19.30
N LYS A 17 9.09 -10.73 -18.71
CA LYS A 17 10.26 -11.54 -19.10
C LYS A 17 10.15 -12.99 -18.63
N ASN A 18 9.40 -13.26 -17.56
CA ASN A 18 9.27 -14.58 -16.95
C ASN A 18 7.99 -15.27 -17.45
N SER A 19 8.12 -16.06 -18.52
CA SER A 19 6.99 -16.79 -19.14
C SER A 19 6.29 -17.82 -18.23
N ARG A 20 6.87 -18.16 -17.07
CA ARG A 20 6.26 -19.00 -16.03
C ARG A 20 6.65 -18.49 -14.63
N PRO A 21 5.83 -17.64 -14.00
CA PRO A 21 6.10 -17.19 -12.64
C PRO A 21 6.00 -18.37 -11.67
N ASN A 22 7.05 -18.59 -10.85
CA ASN A 22 7.06 -19.65 -9.83
C ASN A 22 6.23 -19.29 -8.57
N SER A 23 5.64 -18.10 -8.52
CA SER A 23 4.87 -17.56 -7.40
C SER A 23 3.66 -16.77 -7.91
N VAL A 24 2.58 -16.78 -7.12
CA VAL A 24 1.37 -15.97 -7.35
C VAL A 24 1.65 -14.47 -7.24
N TYR A 25 2.71 -14.10 -6.51
CA TYR A 25 3.14 -12.71 -6.36
C TYR A 25 4.61 -12.56 -6.74
N ALA A 26 4.90 -11.55 -7.56
CA ALA A 26 6.25 -11.02 -7.75
C ALA A 26 6.43 -9.85 -6.78
N MET A 27 7.55 -9.82 -6.06
CA MET A 27 7.78 -8.83 -5.01
C MET A 27 9.17 -8.21 -5.11
N ARG A 28 9.28 -6.96 -4.63
CA ARG A 28 10.58 -6.30 -4.39
C ARG A 28 10.55 -5.62 -3.04
N MET A 29 11.57 -5.90 -2.22
CA MET A 29 11.72 -5.33 -0.89
C MET A 29 12.60 -4.07 -0.91
N LEU A 30 12.15 -3.05 -0.20
CA LEU A 30 12.88 -1.85 0.15
C LEU A 30 13.06 -1.83 1.67
N LYS A 31 14.30 -1.64 2.12
CA LYS A 31 14.60 -1.41 3.53
C LYS A 31 14.91 0.07 3.73
N LEU A 32 14.10 0.75 4.53
CA LEU A 32 14.32 2.15 4.90
C LEU A 32 15.43 2.26 5.95
N SER A 33 16.04 3.44 6.04
CA SER A 33 17.14 3.73 6.97
C SER A 33 16.74 3.60 8.44
N ASN A 34 15.47 3.83 8.75
CA ASN A 34 14.89 3.67 10.09
C ASN A 34 14.47 2.22 10.43
N GLY A 35 14.84 1.25 9.58
CA GLY A 35 14.61 -0.18 9.82
C GLY A 35 13.24 -0.70 9.36
N ILE A 36 12.37 0.16 8.82
CA ILE A 36 11.08 -0.25 8.25
C ILE A 36 11.31 -0.96 6.90
N ASN A 37 10.71 -2.12 6.73
CA ASN A 37 10.70 -2.85 5.46
C ASN A 37 9.39 -2.60 4.71
N ILE A 38 9.51 -2.32 3.41
CA ILE A 38 8.38 -2.17 2.49
C ILE A 38 8.55 -3.18 1.37
N ALA A 39 7.61 -4.13 1.22
CA ALA A 39 7.61 -5.02 0.07
C ALA A 39 6.53 -4.58 -0.92
N PHE A 40 6.94 -4.18 -2.12
CA PHE A 40 6.03 -3.92 -3.24
C PHE A 40 5.71 -5.25 -3.90
N SER A 41 4.45 -5.49 -4.23
CA SER A 41 4.01 -6.75 -4.83
C SER A 41 3.08 -6.53 -6.02
N ILE A 42 3.16 -7.43 -7.00
CA ILE A 42 2.19 -7.54 -8.08
C ILE A 42 1.74 -8.99 -8.17
N ASN A 43 0.42 -9.21 -8.18
CA ASN A 43 -0.14 -10.51 -8.48
C ASN A 43 0.17 -10.87 -9.94
N THR A 44 0.82 -12.00 -10.17
CA THR A 44 1.36 -12.37 -11.50
C THR A 44 0.26 -12.78 -12.49
N LEU A 45 -0.95 -13.07 -12.01
CA LEU A 45 -2.10 -13.45 -12.83
C LEU A 45 -2.99 -12.24 -13.15
N THR A 46 -3.26 -11.40 -12.13
CA THR A 46 -4.24 -10.31 -12.25
C THR A 46 -3.62 -8.94 -12.46
N TYR A 47 -2.29 -8.82 -12.32
CA TYR A 47 -1.54 -7.55 -12.32
C TYR A 47 -2.00 -6.54 -11.26
N MET A 48 -2.79 -6.98 -10.27
CA MET A 48 -3.19 -6.16 -9.14
C MET A 48 -1.97 -5.89 -8.25
N ARG A 49 -1.84 -4.64 -7.83
CA ARG A 49 -0.73 -4.19 -7.00
C ARG A 49 -1.04 -4.40 -5.51
N GLY A 50 0.01 -4.60 -4.75
CA GLY A 50 -0.02 -4.62 -3.31
C GLY A 50 1.24 -4.00 -2.73
N ALA A 51 1.17 -3.64 -1.45
CA ALA A 51 2.33 -3.21 -0.68
C ALA A 51 2.21 -3.75 0.74
N PHE A 52 3.33 -4.20 1.29
CA PHE A 52 3.45 -4.70 2.65
C PHE A 52 4.33 -3.73 3.43
N PHE A 53 3.83 -3.21 4.54
CA PHE A 53 4.56 -2.29 5.41
C PHE A 53 4.82 -2.95 6.74
N SER A 54 6.08 -3.07 7.12
CA SER A 54 6.46 -3.77 8.33
C SER A 54 6.05 -3.00 9.58
N VAL A 55 5.37 -3.68 10.51
CA VAL A 55 4.87 -3.10 11.75
C VAL A 55 5.35 -3.91 12.95
N ASP A 56 5.36 -3.28 14.13
CA ASP A 56 5.52 -4.00 15.38
C ASP A 56 4.24 -4.79 15.71
N ALA A 57 4.37 -5.93 16.37
CA ALA A 57 3.41 -7.05 16.46
C ALA A 57 2.08 -6.76 17.20
N LYS A 58 1.74 -5.49 17.42
CA LYS A 58 0.51 -5.04 18.10
C LYS A 58 -0.56 -4.55 17.12
N ALA A 59 -0.32 -4.64 15.81
CA ALA A 59 -1.25 -4.15 14.79
C ALA A 59 -2.48 -5.04 14.66
N THR A 60 -3.69 -4.47 14.67
CA THR A 60 -4.91 -5.20 14.35
C THR A 60 -5.62 -4.59 13.15
N ALA A 61 -6.10 -5.42 12.22
CA ALA A 61 -6.72 -4.95 10.97
C ALA A 61 -7.93 -4.01 11.20
N ASN A 62 -8.60 -4.16 12.35
CA ASN A 62 -9.80 -3.40 12.71
C ASN A 62 -9.51 -1.89 12.96
N GLN A 63 -8.25 -1.50 13.03
CA GLN A 63 -7.81 -0.13 13.28
C GLN A 63 -7.66 0.70 12.00
N PHE A 64 -7.75 0.07 10.81
CA PHE A 64 -7.70 0.79 9.54
C PHE A 64 -9.09 1.11 9.02
N PRO A 65 -9.29 2.32 8.47
CA PRO A 65 -10.55 2.66 7.83
C PRO A 65 -10.76 1.78 6.58
N ARG A 66 -12.02 1.41 6.31
CA ARG A 66 -12.37 0.79 5.04
C ARG A 66 -12.23 1.81 3.91
N TRP A 67 -11.37 1.52 2.94
CA TRP A 67 -11.17 2.37 1.78
C TRP A 67 -11.68 1.68 0.50
N LYS A 68 -12.43 2.41 -0.34
CA LYS A 68 -13.02 1.82 -1.54
C LYS A 68 -11.91 1.46 -2.53
N GLY A 69 -11.89 0.20 -2.95
CA GLY A 69 -10.97 -0.29 -3.98
C GLY A 69 -9.64 -0.82 -3.44
N VAL A 70 -9.50 -0.90 -2.12
CA VAL A 70 -8.33 -1.47 -1.46
C VAL A 70 -8.79 -2.38 -0.33
N ASP A 71 -8.08 -3.48 -0.16
CA ASP A 71 -8.19 -4.36 0.99
C ASP A 71 -6.97 -4.16 1.89
N ILE A 72 -7.20 -4.09 3.21
CA ILE A 72 -6.15 -3.86 4.20
C ILE A 72 -6.22 -4.98 5.23
N VAL A 73 -5.17 -5.79 5.31
CA VAL A 73 -5.10 -6.94 6.21
C VAL A 73 -3.74 -6.99 6.90
N ILE A 74 -3.66 -7.63 8.07
CA ILE A 74 -2.37 -7.96 8.66
C ILE A 74 -1.93 -9.32 8.10
N ALA A 75 -0.70 -9.39 7.61
CA ALA A 75 -0.12 -10.59 7.02
C ALA A 75 1.31 -10.79 7.50
N LYS A 76 1.76 -12.05 7.46
CA LYS A 76 3.17 -12.40 7.60
C LYS A 76 3.75 -12.67 6.22
N LEU A 77 5.05 -12.44 6.06
CA LEU A 77 5.77 -12.79 4.84
C LEU A 77 6.85 -13.85 5.12
N PRO A 78 6.48 -15.15 5.23
CA PRO A 78 7.42 -16.23 5.55
C PRO A 78 8.58 -16.34 4.55
N ALA A 79 8.36 -15.93 3.30
CA ALA A 79 9.38 -15.93 2.25
C ALA A 79 10.62 -15.06 2.59
N TYR A 80 10.48 -14.10 3.51
CA TYR A 80 11.60 -13.27 3.98
C TYR A 80 12.17 -13.76 5.32
N GLY A 81 11.72 -14.91 5.84
CA GLY A 81 12.30 -15.55 7.03
C GLY A 81 12.08 -14.80 8.34
N THR A 82 11.07 -13.93 8.41
CA THR A 82 10.78 -13.11 9.59
C THR A 82 9.41 -13.45 10.19
N ASP A 83 9.32 -13.49 11.52
CA ASP A 83 8.03 -13.52 12.23
C ASP A 83 7.33 -12.14 12.28
N GLN A 84 7.97 -11.13 11.69
CA GLN A 84 7.48 -9.76 11.60
C GLN A 84 6.13 -9.70 10.87
N GLU A 85 5.22 -8.91 11.43
CA GLU A 85 3.92 -8.63 10.85
C GLU A 85 4.00 -7.45 9.88
N TYR A 86 3.15 -7.49 8.87
CA TYR A 86 3.05 -6.47 7.84
C TYR A 86 1.59 -6.03 7.71
N VAL A 87 1.38 -4.73 7.57
CA VAL A 87 0.14 -4.20 7.02
C VAL A 87 0.20 -4.41 5.52
N ASN A 88 -0.62 -5.33 5.01
CA ASN A 88 -0.77 -5.62 3.60
C ASN A 88 -1.92 -4.80 3.04
N VAL A 89 -1.61 -4.02 2.00
CA VAL A 89 -2.52 -3.12 1.30
C VAL A 89 -2.63 -3.64 -0.13
N MET A 90 -3.79 -4.16 -0.52
CA MET A 90 -3.99 -4.80 -1.82
C MET A 90 -5.02 -4.03 -2.65
N GLN A 91 -4.71 -3.80 -3.92
CA GLN A 91 -5.66 -3.26 -4.88
C GLN A 91 -6.77 -4.27 -5.15
N LEU A 92 -8.04 -3.82 -5.12
CA LEU A 92 -9.19 -4.62 -5.52
C LEU A 92 -9.50 -4.43 -7.02
N PRO A 93 -10.14 -5.43 -7.67
CA PRO A 93 -10.54 -5.31 -9.08
C PRO A 93 -11.39 -4.07 -9.37
N GLY A 94 -11.15 -3.43 -10.52
CA GLY A 94 -11.86 -2.21 -10.94
C GLY A 94 -11.41 -0.92 -10.24
N SER A 95 -10.36 -0.97 -9.42
CA SER A 95 -9.82 0.19 -8.72
C SER A 95 -8.75 0.89 -9.55
N ALA A 96 -8.68 2.22 -9.46
CA ALA A 96 -7.75 3.02 -10.24
C ALA A 96 -6.30 2.81 -9.75
N THR A 97 -5.45 2.30 -10.65
CA THR A 97 -4.04 1.95 -10.37
C THR A 97 -3.21 3.17 -10.00
N ASP A 98 -3.39 4.28 -10.70
CA ASP A 98 -2.72 5.54 -10.44
C ASP A 98 -3.02 6.07 -9.02
N ILE A 99 -4.28 6.00 -8.59
CA ILE A 99 -4.68 6.36 -7.22
C ILE A 99 -4.01 5.43 -6.21
N PHE A 100 -3.97 4.12 -6.47
CA PHE A 100 -3.30 3.17 -5.60
C PHE A 100 -1.81 3.52 -5.45
N GLU A 101 -1.09 3.71 -6.55
CA GLU A 101 0.32 4.08 -6.55
C GLU A 101 0.60 5.40 -5.82
N ILE A 102 -0.27 6.40 -5.95
CA ILE A 102 -0.17 7.68 -5.21
C ILE A 102 -0.28 7.45 -3.70
N VAL A 103 -1.20 6.61 -3.24
CA VAL A 103 -1.36 6.33 -1.80
C VAL A 103 -0.17 5.56 -1.25
N ILE A 104 0.34 4.57 -1.99
CA ILE A 104 1.55 3.83 -1.60
C ILE A 104 2.78 4.74 -1.56
N GLU A 105 2.93 5.66 -2.52
CA GLU A 105 4.02 6.64 -2.50
C GLU A 105 3.94 7.58 -1.30
N ASN A 106 2.73 8.03 -0.94
CA ASN A 106 2.51 8.83 0.26
C ASN A 106 2.90 8.05 1.54
N LEU A 107 2.42 6.81 1.67
CA LEU A 107 2.79 5.93 2.79
C LEU A 107 4.31 5.74 2.88
N ARG A 108 4.98 5.44 1.76
CA ARG A 108 6.44 5.31 1.70
C ARG A 108 7.13 6.57 2.19
N SER A 109 6.71 7.73 1.68
CA SER A 109 7.33 9.03 1.99
C SER A 109 7.12 9.44 3.45
N GLU A 110 5.95 9.16 4.04
CA GLU A 110 5.70 9.42 5.46
C GLU A 110 6.46 8.44 6.36
N LEU A 111 6.54 7.17 5.99
CA LEU A 111 7.30 6.17 6.74
C LEU A 111 8.81 6.44 6.71
N GLU A 112 9.33 7.03 5.64
CA GLU A 112 10.73 7.44 5.55
C GLU A 112 11.07 8.58 6.53
N LYS A 113 10.07 9.38 6.95
CA LYS A 113 10.22 10.45 7.94
C LYS A 113 10.13 9.95 9.38
N CYS A 114 9.70 8.71 9.63
CA CYS A 114 9.64 8.15 10.98
C CYS A 114 11.04 8.09 11.59
N SER A 115 11.16 8.50 12.85
CA SER A 115 12.39 8.37 13.64
C SER A 115 12.74 6.92 13.93
N VAL A 116 11.73 6.09 14.23
CA VAL A 116 11.89 4.66 14.56
C VAL A 116 10.78 3.80 13.96
N ALA A 117 11.06 2.51 13.77
CA ALA A 117 10.11 1.56 13.18
C ALA A 117 8.85 1.31 14.04
N GLU A 118 8.91 1.53 15.35
CA GLU A 118 7.78 1.35 16.29
C GLU A 118 6.60 2.29 15.96
N ASP A 119 6.88 3.46 15.37
CA ASP A 119 5.86 4.45 15.00
C ASP A 119 5.17 4.13 13.66
N SER A 120 5.64 3.11 12.92
CA SER A 120 5.18 2.83 11.56
C SER A 120 3.67 2.59 11.50
N PHE A 121 3.12 1.87 12.48
CA PHE A 121 1.69 1.59 12.54
C PHE A 121 0.85 2.88 12.65
N ALA A 122 1.23 3.78 13.56
CA ALA A 122 0.52 5.04 13.78
C ALA A 122 0.54 5.92 12.52
N VAL A 123 1.68 5.97 11.83
CA VAL A 123 1.83 6.72 10.58
C VAL A 123 0.97 6.12 9.46
N ILE A 124 0.98 4.81 9.28
CA ILE A 124 0.12 4.13 8.28
C ILE A 124 -1.36 4.44 8.55
N ALA A 125 -1.79 4.34 9.81
CA ALA A 125 -3.15 4.65 10.21
C ALA A 125 -3.51 6.12 9.91
N ALA A 126 -2.65 7.07 10.26
CA ALA A 126 -2.87 8.50 10.02
C ALA A 126 -3.01 8.82 8.52
N VAL A 127 -2.14 8.25 7.68
CA VAL A 127 -2.20 8.43 6.22
C VAL A 127 -3.53 7.92 5.67
N PHE A 128 -3.96 6.72 6.05
CA PHE A 128 -5.25 6.19 5.59
C PHE A 128 -6.45 7.01 6.04
N HIS A 129 -6.45 7.51 7.27
CA HIS A 129 -7.51 8.41 7.74
C HIS A 129 -7.54 9.72 6.93
N GLY A 130 -6.38 10.29 6.61
CA GLY A 130 -6.29 11.48 5.76
C GLY A 130 -6.88 11.27 4.37
N TRP A 131 -6.55 10.15 3.71
CA TRP A 131 -7.11 9.81 2.40
C TRP A 131 -8.61 9.53 2.43
N LEU A 132 -9.12 8.91 3.50
CA LEU A 132 -10.56 8.70 3.68
C LEU A 132 -11.29 10.05 3.73
N LEU A 133 -10.83 10.98 4.58
CA LEU A 133 -11.43 12.31 4.73
C LEU A 133 -11.42 13.11 3.41
N LEU A 134 -10.33 13.03 2.65
CA LEU A 134 -10.24 13.66 1.33
C LEU A 134 -11.24 13.04 0.34
N SER A 135 -11.40 11.72 0.36
CA SER A 135 -12.34 11.02 -0.51
C SER A 135 -13.80 11.38 -0.20
N ASP A 136 -14.15 11.49 1.08
CA ASP A 136 -15.50 11.86 1.51
C ASP A 136 -15.79 13.34 1.32
N SER A 137 -14.80 14.22 1.49
CA SER A 137 -14.91 15.64 1.13
C SER A 137 -15.19 15.83 -0.36
N LYS A 138 -14.48 15.09 -1.23
CA LYS A 138 -14.75 15.10 -2.68
C LYS A 138 -16.14 14.54 -3.03
N LYS A 139 -16.61 13.50 -2.34
CA LYS A 139 -18.00 13.01 -2.49
C LYS A 139 -19.00 14.07 -2.06
N ARG A 140 -18.86 14.68 -0.87
CA ARG A 140 -19.73 15.76 -0.40
C ARG A 140 -19.77 16.95 -1.37
N LYS A 141 -18.65 17.28 -2.02
CA LYS A 141 -18.65 18.30 -3.09
C LYS A 141 -19.36 17.86 -4.37
N ARG A 142 -19.41 16.56 -4.67
CA ARG A 142 -20.12 16.01 -5.85
C ARG A 142 -21.60 15.71 -5.60
N THR A 143 -21.98 15.35 -4.37
CA THR A 143 -23.37 15.10 -3.96
C THR A 143 -24.02 16.33 -3.32
N GLY A 144 -23.22 17.33 -2.96
CA GLY A 144 -23.63 18.64 -2.51
C GLY A 144 -24.08 19.49 -3.68
N ARG A 145 -25.40 19.47 -3.91
CA ARG A 145 -26.19 20.50 -4.55
C ARG A 145 -25.66 21.88 -4.14
N TRP A 146 -24.97 22.57 -5.04
CA TRP A 146 -24.89 24.03 -5.03
C TRP A 146 -25.99 24.52 -5.97
N LEU A 147 -27.17 24.74 -5.39
CA LEU A 147 -28.15 25.68 -5.88
C LEU A 147 -27.91 26.96 -5.06
N CYS A 148 -27.81 28.09 -5.78
CA CYS A 148 -27.63 29.47 -5.30
C CYS A 148 -26.18 29.81 -4.89
N LEU A 149 -25.51 30.81 -5.47
CA LEU A 149 -25.90 31.96 -6.32
C LEU A 149 -25.04 32.02 -7.58
#